data_AF-A0AA38ZNL4-F1
#
_entry.id   AF-A0AA38ZNL4-F1
#
_cell.length_a   1.000
_cell.length_b   1.000
_cell.length_c   1.000
_cell.angle_alpha   90.00
_cell.angle_beta   90.00
_cell.angle_gamma   90.00
#
_symmetry.space_group_name_H-M   'P 1'
#
loop_
_entity.id
_entity.type
_entity.pdbx_description
1 polymer ?
#
loop_
_entity_poly.entity_id
_entity_poly.type
_entity_poly.pdbx_seq_one_letter_code
_entity_poly.pdbx_strand_id
1 'polypeptide(L)'
;MEGVLPELIFYSLVALCIVVWIILFIWLGKVLHLEPSNIRLKLRRQGIKGPPPAFVMGNIPEMKRIMSMAADAPRSEAHLPLGFSSSTTFPYFAQWTKLYGGTFTFALGNEQLLYVTDTKLVKEINLSKTLDLGKPSYLQKDRGPLLGKGLITSNGAVWFHQRKTIAPQLFMDKVKGNLNIMVESASNLVSSWLGLIELGSGSADIRVDDYIRSFTSTVISKMMFGSHHSKAVELFPKCRALMKDLQTPTILKGIPFFSCMEDSNHGFLTSRSFIHSRFIDVAEDGDSKRAMALPISCIYVNIGLERYPELWGFNAKKFNPERFANGISGAYKSPNAYIPFGVRTRMCPSQNLAITEMKILFAIILSHSLIPLPFS
;
A
#
# COMPACT_ATOMS: atom_id res chain seq x y z
N MET A 1 -22.71 64.45 3.73
CA MET A 1 -21.83 63.50 3.02
C MET A 1 -21.50 62.25 3.87
N GLU A 2 -22.21 61.97 4.96
CA GLU A 2 -21.86 60.87 5.88
C GLU A 2 -22.52 59.52 5.57
N GLY A 3 -23.57 59.49 4.73
CA GLY A 3 -24.30 58.25 4.37
C GLY A 3 -23.80 57.51 3.12
N VAL A 4 -22.92 58.11 2.32
CA VAL A 4 -22.48 57.53 1.03
C VAL A 4 -21.28 56.58 1.21
N LEU A 5 -20.45 56.86 2.21
CA LEU A 5 -19.24 56.07 2.49
C LEU A 5 -19.55 54.61 2.92
N PRO A 6 -20.54 54.33 3.79
CA PRO A 6 -20.89 52.97 4.19
C PRO A 6 -21.47 52.13 3.04
N GLU A 7 -22.29 52.72 2.18
CA GLU A 7 -22.87 52.03 1.03
C GLU A 7 -21.80 51.67 -0.01
N LEU A 8 -20.87 52.59 -0.29
CA LEU A 8 -19.76 52.33 -1.20
C LEU A 8 -18.83 51.21 -0.67
N ILE A 9 -18.60 51.17 0.63
CA ILE A 9 -17.86 50.08 1.29
C ILE A 9 -18.63 48.75 1.18
N PHE A 10 -19.95 48.75 1.35
CA PHE A 10 -20.76 47.55 1.19
C PHE A 10 -20.72 46.99 -0.24
N TYR A 11 -20.94 47.81 -1.26
CA TYR A 11 -20.91 47.36 -2.66
C TYR A 11 -19.52 46.86 -3.08
N SER A 12 -18.45 47.51 -2.61
CA SER A 12 -17.08 47.05 -2.90
C SER A 12 -16.76 45.70 -2.23
N LEU A 13 -17.23 45.46 -1.00
CA LEU A 13 -17.12 44.15 -0.34
C LEU A 13 -17.89 43.06 -1.08
N VAL A 14 -19.12 43.35 -1.53
CA VAL A 14 -19.93 42.40 -2.32
C VAL A 14 -19.23 42.08 -3.65
N ALA A 15 -18.70 43.08 -4.36
CA ALA A 15 -17.95 42.88 -5.59
C ALA A 15 -16.69 42.02 -5.36
N LEU A 16 -15.95 42.25 -4.27
CA LEU A 16 -14.79 41.43 -3.90
C LEU A 16 -15.20 39.96 -3.65
N CYS A 17 -16.28 39.73 -2.91
CA CYS A 17 -16.81 38.39 -2.67
C CYS A 17 -17.19 37.67 -3.97
N ILE A 18 -17.81 38.36 -4.92
CA ILE A 18 -18.15 37.80 -6.24
C ILE A 18 -16.90 37.43 -7.01
N VAL A 19 -15.88 38.30 -7.04
CA VAL A 19 -14.60 38.03 -7.72
C VAL A 19 -13.91 36.82 -7.09
N VAL A 20 -13.86 36.72 -5.76
CA VAL A 20 -13.32 35.55 -5.05
C VAL A 20 -14.09 34.29 -5.41
N TRP A 21 -15.42 34.34 -5.48
CA TRP A 21 -16.27 33.22 -5.90
C TRP A 21 -15.99 32.77 -7.34
N ILE A 22 -15.84 33.70 -8.27
CA ILE A 22 -15.52 33.40 -9.67
C ILE A 22 -14.13 32.74 -9.76
N ILE A 23 -13.13 33.28 -9.07
CA ILE A 23 -11.78 32.71 -9.02
C ILE A 23 -11.81 31.31 -8.44
N LEU A 24 -12.53 31.10 -7.32
CA LEU A 24 -12.70 29.80 -6.68
C LEU A 24 -13.38 28.81 -7.63
N PHE A 25 -14.43 29.21 -8.35
CA PHE A 25 -15.15 28.36 -9.29
C PHE A 25 -14.28 27.96 -10.48
N ILE A 26 -13.52 28.89 -11.06
CA ILE A 26 -12.56 28.61 -12.14
C ILE A 26 -11.47 27.66 -11.64
N TRP A 27 -10.96 27.88 -10.43
CA TRP A 27 -9.95 27.02 -9.82
C TRP A 27 -10.50 25.61 -9.56
N LEU A 28 -11.72 25.49 -9.01
CA LEU A 28 -12.40 24.20 -8.81
C LEU A 28 -12.59 23.47 -10.13
N GLY A 29 -13.08 24.14 -11.17
CA GLY A 29 -13.26 23.54 -12.50
C GLY A 29 -11.94 23.06 -13.10
N LYS A 30 -10.85 23.82 -12.88
CA LYS A 30 -9.50 23.41 -13.29
C LYS A 30 -9.03 22.13 -12.60
N VAL A 31 -9.13 22.08 -11.28
CA VAL A 31 -8.63 20.96 -10.45
C VAL A 31 -9.51 19.72 -10.56
N LEU A 32 -10.83 19.88 -10.52
CA LEU A 32 -11.77 18.74 -10.49
C LEU A 32 -12.02 18.15 -11.88
N HIS A 33 -11.84 18.92 -12.96
CA HIS A 33 -12.24 18.48 -14.31
C HIS A 33 -11.14 18.59 -15.37
N LEU A 34 -10.55 19.78 -15.56
CA LEU A 34 -9.60 20.01 -16.67
C LEU A 34 -8.30 19.22 -16.49
N GLU A 35 -7.70 19.24 -15.30
CA GLU A 35 -6.42 18.56 -15.05
C GLU A 35 -6.52 17.03 -15.21
N PRO A 36 -7.48 16.32 -14.59
CA PRO A 36 -7.69 14.89 -14.82
C PRO A 36 -8.01 14.55 -16.28
N SER A 37 -8.78 15.40 -16.95
CA SER A 37 -9.14 15.20 -18.37
C SER A 37 -7.92 15.34 -19.28
N ASN A 38 -7.04 16.31 -19.04
CA ASN A 38 -5.80 16.50 -19.80
C ASN A 38 -4.86 15.30 -19.67
N ILE A 39 -4.72 14.75 -18.46
CA ILE A 39 -3.94 13.54 -18.20
C ILE A 39 -4.52 12.35 -18.99
N ARG A 40 -5.83 12.17 -18.93
CA ARG A 40 -6.51 11.09 -19.67
C ARG A 40 -6.37 11.24 -21.17
N LEU A 41 -6.43 12.47 -21.69
CA LEU A 41 -6.20 12.73 -23.11
C LEU A 41 -4.78 12.37 -23.53
N LYS A 42 -3.76 12.68 -22.71
CA LYS A 42 -2.38 12.25 -22.96
C LYS A 42 -2.26 10.73 -23.03
N LEU A 43 -2.87 10.00 -22.08
CA LEU A 43 -2.87 8.53 -22.06
C LEU A 43 -3.63 7.94 -23.27
N ARG A 44 -4.78 8.52 -23.64
CA ARG A 44 -5.55 8.10 -24.82
C ARG A 44 -4.78 8.31 -26.12
N ARG A 45 -4.01 9.40 -26.23
CA ARG A 45 -3.11 9.64 -27.38
C ARG A 45 -1.99 8.61 -27.48
N GLN A 46 -1.58 8.01 -26.35
CA GLN A 46 -0.65 6.89 -26.29
C GLN A 46 -1.32 5.52 -26.53
N GLY A 47 -2.62 5.49 -26.86
CA GLY A 47 -3.39 4.27 -27.10
C GLY A 47 -3.97 3.62 -25.84
N ILE A 48 -3.73 4.18 -24.65
CA ILE A 48 -4.22 3.62 -23.38
C ILE A 48 -5.67 4.07 -23.16
N LYS A 49 -6.58 3.10 -23.22
CA LYS A 49 -8.02 3.29 -22.98
C LYS A 49 -8.40 2.82 -21.58
N GLY A 50 -9.64 3.02 -21.19
CA GLY A 50 -10.18 2.56 -19.91
C GLY A 50 -11.59 3.10 -19.65
N PRO A 51 -12.20 2.69 -18.51
CA PRO A 51 -13.58 3.02 -18.21
C PRO A 51 -13.81 4.53 -18.08
N PRO A 52 -14.95 5.05 -18.55
CA PRO A 52 -15.29 6.46 -18.41
C PRO A 52 -15.60 6.76 -16.94
N PRO A 53 -14.95 7.76 -16.31
CA PRO A 53 -15.24 8.11 -14.93
C PRO A 53 -16.43 9.05 -14.81
N ALA A 54 -17.12 8.93 -13.67
CA ALA A 54 -18.12 9.89 -13.23
C ALA A 54 -17.48 11.22 -12.80
N PHE A 55 -18.25 12.29 -12.88
CA PHE A 55 -17.83 13.62 -12.43
C PHE A 55 -17.45 13.60 -10.94
N VAL A 56 -16.27 14.14 -10.60
CA VAL A 56 -15.67 14.22 -9.25
C VAL A 56 -15.33 12.88 -8.59
N MET A 57 -16.19 11.86 -8.67
CA MET A 57 -15.99 10.58 -7.99
C MET A 57 -15.14 9.57 -8.78
N GLY A 58 -14.78 9.85 -10.03
CA GLY A 58 -14.00 8.92 -10.83
C GLY A 58 -14.79 7.64 -11.14
N ASN A 59 -14.14 6.49 -11.06
CA ASN A 59 -14.75 5.17 -11.25
C ASN A 59 -15.26 4.53 -9.94
N ILE A 60 -15.22 5.23 -8.79
CA ILE A 60 -15.64 4.69 -7.50
C ILE A 60 -17.08 4.14 -7.52
N PRO A 61 -18.08 4.84 -8.10
CA PRO A 61 -19.45 4.32 -8.14
C PRO A 61 -19.58 3.02 -8.95
N GLU A 62 -18.83 2.92 -10.06
CA GLU A 62 -18.79 1.71 -10.89
C GLU A 62 -18.12 0.56 -10.15
N MET A 63 -17.00 0.82 -9.47
CA MET A 63 -16.32 -0.19 -8.65
C MET A 63 -17.23 -0.72 -7.53
N LYS A 64 -17.96 0.16 -6.84
CA LYS A 64 -18.93 -0.23 -5.81
C LYS A 64 -20.04 -1.12 -6.38
N ARG A 65 -20.59 -0.76 -7.55
CA ARG A 65 -21.62 -1.55 -8.24
C ARG A 65 -21.12 -2.94 -8.62
N ILE A 66 -19.93 -3.03 -9.23
CA ILE A 66 -19.35 -4.33 -9.62
C ILE A 66 -19.08 -5.18 -8.36
N MET A 67 -18.64 -4.55 -7.27
CA MET A 67 -18.35 -5.25 -6.03
C MET A 67 -19.63 -5.76 -5.33
N SER A 68 -20.73 -5.01 -5.36
CA SER A 68 -22.02 -5.48 -4.82
C SER A 68 -22.58 -6.63 -5.66
N MET A 69 -22.58 -6.50 -6.99
CA MET A 69 -23.04 -7.57 -7.88
C MET A 69 -22.21 -8.87 -7.72
N ALA A 70 -20.92 -8.75 -7.45
CA ALA A 70 -20.05 -9.90 -7.18
C ALA A 70 -20.26 -10.50 -5.79
N ALA A 71 -20.73 -9.72 -4.81
CA ALA A 71 -21.08 -10.22 -3.49
C ALA A 71 -22.37 -11.04 -3.50
N ASP A 72 -23.31 -10.67 -4.37
CA ASP A 72 -24.62 -11.33 -4.53
C ASP A 72 -24.55 -12.61 -5.39
N ALA A 73 -23.44 -12.86 -6.08
CA ALA A 73 -23.27 -14.03 -6.92
C ALA A 73 -23.06 -15.31 -6.07
N PRO A 74 -23.71 -16.45 -6.41
CA PRO A 74 -23.58 -17.68 -5.65
C PRO A 74 -22.13 -18.17 -5.62
N ARG A 75 -21.55 -18.27 -4.42
CA ARG A 75 -20.23 -18.86 -4.22
C ARG A 75 -20.36 -20.37 -4.36
N SER A 76 -19.80 -20.94 -5.42
CA SER A 76 -19.67 -22.40 -5.51
C SER A 76 -18.78 -22.90 -4.36
N GLU A 77 -19.31 -23.79 -3.52
CA GLU A 77 -18.68 -24.35 -2.31
C GLU A 77 -17.49 -25.28 -2.57
N ALA A 78 -17.08 -25.49 -3.81
CA ALA A 78 -15.91 -26.27 -4.11
C ALA A 78 -14.65 -25.41 -3.94
N HIS A 79 -13.86 -25.73 -2.90
CA HIS A 79 -12.45 -25.37 -2.63
C HIS A 79 -12.21 -24.38 -1.48
N LEU A 80 -11.55 -24.90 -0.45
CA LEU A 80 -10.92 -24.31 0.74
C LEU A 80 -10.66 -22.77 0.73
N PRO A 81 -10.74 -22.07 1.89
CA PRO A 81 -10.72 -20.61 1.99
C PRO A 81 -9.38 -19.92 1.67
N LEU A 82 -8.35 -20.66 1.25
CA LEU A 82 -7.02 -20.12 0.98
C LEU A 82 -6.87 -19.53 -0.44
N GLY A 83 -7.91 -19.61 -1.27
CA GLY A 83 -7.91 -19.14 -2.65
C GLY A 83 -8.30 -17.66 -2.82
N PHE A 84 -7.43 -16.72 -2.47
CA PHE A 84 -7.59 -15.30 -2.83
C PHE A 84 -7.56 -15.11 -4.37
N SER A 85 -8.69 -15.23 -5.07
CA SER A 85 -8.72 -14.93 -6.50
C SER A 85 -8.77 -13.42 -6.72
N SER A 86 -7.96 -12.88 -7.64
CA SER A 86 -8.05 -11.47 -8.05
C SER A 86 -9.46 -11.09 -8.51
N SER A 87 -10.21 -12.06 -9.06
CA SER A 87 -11.63 -11.91 -9.42
C SER A 87 -12.58 -11.81 -8.23
N THR A 88 -12.19 -12.33 -7.06
CA THR A 88 -13.02 -12.31 -5.84
C THR A 88 -12.74 -11.07 -5.01
N THR A 89 -11.47 -10.67 -4.90
CA THR A 89 -11.08 -9.48 -4.12
C THR A 89 -11.26 -8.18 -4.91
N PHE A 90 -11.02 -8.21 -6.23
CA PHE A 90 -11.08 -7.03 -7.09
C PHE A 90 -11.80 -7.34 -8.43
N PRO A 91 -13.10 -7.65 -8.40
CA PRO A 91 -13.87 -8.09 -9.57
C PRO A 91 -13.83 -7.09 -10.74
N TYR A 92 -13.78 -5.79 -10.43
CA TYR A 92 -13.70 -4.73 -11.43
C TYR A 92 -12.41 -4.75 -12.24
N PHE A 93 -11.26 -5.09 -11.65
CA PHE A 93 -10.02 -5.25 -12.42
C PHE A 93 -10.12 -6.44 -13.37
N ALA A 94 -10.70 -7.55 -12.93
CA ALA A 94 -10.92 -8.71 -13.81
C ALA A 94 -11.86 -8.36 -14.97
N GLN A 95 -12.93 -7.60 -14.72
CA GLN A 95 -13.85 -7.15 -15.76
C GLN A 95 -13.19 -6.16 -16.74
N TRP A 96 -12.53 -5.13 -16.23
CA TRP A 96 -11.86 -4.14 -17.08
C TRP A 96 -10.68 -4.72 -17.87
N THR A 97 -9.97 -5.71 -17.31
CA THR A 97 -8.92 -6.42 -18.04
C THR A 97 -9.48 -7.15 -19.26
N LYS A 98 -10.70 -7.73 -19.16
CA LYS A 98 -11.38 -8.35 -20.30
C LYS A 98 -11.80 -7.33 -21.37
N LEU A 99 -12.20 -6.13 -20.97
CA LEU A 99 -12.72 -5.09 -21.88
C LEU A 99 -11.63 -4.25 -22.54
N TYR A 100 -10.59 -3.90 -21.78
CA TYR A 100 -9.56 -2.94 -22.19
C TYR A 100 -8.17 -3.59 -22.34
N GLY A 101 -8.06 -4.88 -22.05
CA GLY A 101 -6.79 -5.61 -22.10
C GLY A 101 -5.93 -5.44 -20.84
N GLY A 102 -4.67 -5.85 -20.94
CA GLY A 102 -3.74 -5.90 -19.81
C GLY A 102 -3.21 -4.53 -19.33
N THR A 103 -3.48 -3.45 -20.05
CA THR A 103 -3.03 -2.10 -19.71
C THR A 103 -4.17 -1.11 -19.94
N PHE A 104 -4.69 -0.50 -18.88
CA PHE A 104 -5.80 0.45 -18.97
C PHE A 104 -5.73 1.51 -17.87
N THR A 105 -6.45 2.61 -18.05
CA THR A 105 -6.47 3.72 -17.09
C THR A 105 -7.85 3.93 -16.46
N PHE A 106 -7.89 4.24 -15.16
CA PHE A 106 -9.13 4.49 -14.40
C PHE A 106 -8.90 5.62 -13.39
N ALA A 107 -9.94 6.20 -12.82
CA ALA A 107 -9.83 7.29 -11.86
C ALA A 107 -10.40 6.94 -10.49
N LEU A 108 -9.76 7.43 -9.43
CA LEU A 108 -10.30 7.42 -8.06
C LEU A 108 -10.42 8.86 -7.60
N GLY A 109 -11.66 9.36 -7.56
CA GLY A 109 -11.87 10.80 -7.43
C GLY A 109 -11.26 11.55 -8.62
N ASN A 110 -10.36 12.49 -8.33
CA ASN A 110 -9.61 13.24 -9.34
C ASN A 110 -8.26 12.62 -9.71
N GLU A 111 -7.79 11.61 -8.97
CA GLU A 111 -6.51 10.96 -9.29
C GLU A 111 -6.70 9.98 -10.46
N GLN A 112 -5.83 10.06 -11.47
CA GLN A 112 -5.83 9.14 -12.60
C GLN A 112 -4.80 8.04 -12.37
N LEU A 113 -5.22 6.79 -12.45
CA LEU A 113 -4.39 5.61 -12.22
C LEU A 113 -4.21 4.83 -13.53
N LEU A 114 -3.06 4.16 -13.64
CA LEU A 114 -2.71 3.24 -14.70
C LEU A 114 -2.59 1.83 -14.14
N TYR A 115 -3.42 0.92 -14.62
CA TYR A 115 -3.28 -0.50 -14.38
C TYR A 115 -2.39 -1.11 -15.46
N VAL A 116 -1.33 -1.84 -15.07
CA VAL A 116 -0.44 -2.54 -16.01
C VAL A 116 -0.19 -3.97 -15.56
N THR A 117 -0.38 -4.89 -16.49
CA THR A 117 -0.06 -6.33 -16.33
C THR A 117 1.10 -6.77 -17.22
N ASP A 118 1.45 -6.01 -18.26
CA ASP A 118 2.59 -6.33 -19.13
C ASP A 118 3.89 -6.30 -18.32
N THR A 119 4.46 -7.48 -18.10
CA THR A 119 5.70 -7.68 -17.33
C THR A 119 6.89 -6.88 -17.85
N LYS A 120 6.96 -6.55 -19.15
CA LYS A 120 8.03 -5.71 -19.71
C LYS A 120 7.87 -4.27 -19.24
N LEU A 121 6.66 -3.75 -19.32
CA LEU A 121 6.32 -2.41 -18.88
C LEU A 121 6.41 -2.26 -17.36
N VAL A 122 5.96 -3.27 -16.61
CA VAL A 122 6.15 -3.36 -15.15
C VAL A 122 7.63 -3.24 -14.80
N LYS A 123 8.49 -4.00 -15.51
CA LYS A 123 9.93 -3.94 -15.31
C LYS A 123 10.45 -2.53 -15.59
N GLU A 124 10.11 -1.94 -16.72
CA GLU A 124 10.57 -0.60 -17.10
C GLU A 124 10.17 0.47 -16.06
N ILE A 125 8.90 0.48 -15.64
CA ILE A 125 8.40 1.39 -14.59
C ILE A 125 9.20 1.21 -13.29
N ASN A 126 9.45 -0.03 -12.89
CA ASN A 126 10.21 -0.32 -11.66
C ASN A 126 11.72 -0.06 -11.80
N LEU A 127 12.26 -0.07 -13.01
CA LEU A 127 13.66 0.25 -13.30
C LEU A 127 13.89 1.76 -13.40
N SER A 128 12.84 2.54 -13.67
CA SER A 128 12.97 3.97 -13.80
C SER A 128 13.57 4.58 -12.53
N LYS A 129 14.65 5.34 -12.73
CA LYS A 129 15.36 6.06 -11.67
C LYS A 129 14.79 7.45 -11.43
N THR A 130 13.79 7.87 -12.20
CA THR A 130 13.20 9.20 -12.02
C THR A 130 12.61 9.31 -10.61
N LEU A 131 13.01 10.38 -9.91
CA LEU A 131 12.45 10.75 -8.62
C LEU A 131 10.93 11.05 -8.72
N ASP A 132 10.46 11.33 -9.94
CA ASP A 132 9.11 11.74 -10.29
C ASP A 132 8.09 10.61 -10.34
N LEU A 133 8.51 9.36 -10.54
CA LEU A 133 7.61 8.22 -10.44
C LEU A 133 7.35 7.89 -8.97
N GLY A 134 6.97 8.88 -8.16
CA GLY A 134 6.86 8.76 -6.72
C GLY A 134 5.73 7.82 -6.27
N LYS A 135 5.69 7.58 -4.97
CA LYS A 135 4.49 7.12 -4.28
C LYS A 135 3.35 8.11 -4.52
N PRO A 136 2.12 7.62 -4.67
CA PRO A 136 0.94 8.46 -4.77
C PRO A 136 0.85 9.53 -3.69
N SER A 137 0.37 10.72 -4.06
CA SER A 137 0.19 11.82 -3.13
C SER A 137 -0.77 11.49 -1.98
N TYR A 138 -1.79 10.65 -2.25
CA TYR A 138 -2.73 10.20 -1.22
C TYR A 138 -2.01 9.42 -0.10
N LEU A 139 -0.93 8.69 -0.40
CA LEU A 139 -0.18 7.97 0.65
C LEU A 139 0.44 8.94 1.64
N GLN A 140 0.94 10.09 1.18
CA GLN A 140 1.45 11.12 2.07
C GLN A 140 0.34 11.83 2.83
N LYS A 141 -0.79 12.15 2.17
CA LYS A 141 -1.93 12.84 2.81
C LYS A 141 -2.60 11.97 3.87
N ASP A 142 -2.92 10.72 3.53
CA ASP A 142 -3.66 9.80 4.38
C ASP A 142 -2.79 9.22 5.50
N ARG A 143 -1.50 8.95 5.22
CA ARG A 143 -0.62 8.26 6.17
C ARG A 143 0.44 9.17 6.79
N GLY A 144 0.62 10.38 6.28
CA GLY A 144 1.54 11.38 6.83
C GLY A 144 1.28 11.74 8.30
N PRO A 145 0.02 11.84 8.77
CA PRO A 145 -0.25 12.10 10.19
C PRO A 145 0.34 11.05 11.14
N LEU A 146 0.34 9.78 10.73
CA LEU A 146 0.89 8.67 11.52
C LEU A 146 2.39 8.44 11.26
N LEU A 147 2.82 8.53 10.01
CA LEU A 147 4.13 8.04 9.55
C LEU A 147 5.11 9.17 9.23
N GLY A 148 4.68 10.43 9.37
CA GLY A 148 5.44 11.61 9.02
C GLY A 148 5.93 11.59 7.57
N LYS A 149 7.08 12.21 7.33
CA LYS A 149 7.87 12.00 6.11
C LYS A 149 8.74 10.76 6.35
N GLY A 150 8.29 9.58 5.96
CA GLY A 150 8.98 8.31 6.15
C GLY A 150 9.09 7.52 4.84
N LEU A 151 9.74 6.35 4.88
CA LEU A 151 10.01 5.53 3.69
C LEU A 151 8.78 5.14 2.86
N ILE A 152 7.58 5.23 3.42
CA ILE A 152 6.29 4.88 2.79
C ILE A 152 5.43 6.09 2.43
N THR A 153 5.83 7.30 2.82
CA THR A 153 5.09 8.56 2.58
C THR A 153 5.91 9.64 1.87
N SER A 154 7.23 9.49 1.78
CA SER A 154 8.13 10.44 1.10
C SER A 154 8.48 10.01 -0.33
N ASN A 155 8.85 10.98 -1.16
CA ASN A 155 9.43 10.82 -2.51
C ASN A 155 10.71 11.67 -2.64
N GLY A 156 11.36 11.60 -3.79
CA GLY A 156 12.49 12.47 -4.10
C GLY A 156 13.71 12.27 -3.19
N ALA A 157 14.44 13.36 -2.96
CA ALA A 157 15.64 13.38 -2.13
C ALA A 157 15.38 12.90 -0.69
N VAL A 158 14.24 13.27 -0.09
CA VAL A 158 13.87 12.87 1.28
C VAL A 158 13.76 11.34 1.38
N TRP A 159 13.06 10.71 0.43
CA TRP A 159 12.96 9.25 0.39
C TRP A 159 14.31 8.59 0.18
N PHE A 160 15.11 9.11 -0.76
CA PHE A 160 16.42 8.57 -1.08
C PHE A 160 17.35 8.61 0.15
N HIS A 161 17.40 9.75 0.84
CA HIS A 161 18.20 9.93 2.05
C HIS A 161 17.79 8.93 3.13
N GLN A 162 16.50 8.85 3.47
CA GLN A 162 15.99 7.92 4.48
C GLN A 162 16.30 6.46 4.15
N ARG A 163 16.16 6.10 2.87
CA ARG A 163 16.45 4.75 2.40
C ARG A 163 17.92 4.42 2.48
N LYS A 164 18.79 5.35 2.10
CA LYS A 164 20.25 5.21 2.19
C LYS A 164 20.71 5.03 3.64
N THR A 165 20.03 5.65 4.59
CA THR A 165 20.32 5.52 6.03
C THR A 165 19.82 4.20 6.61
N ILE A 166 18.59 3.79 6.30
CA ILE A 166 17.94 2.62 6.94
C ILE A 166 18.35 1.30 6.28
N ALA A 167 18.41 1.23 4.95
CA ALA A 167 18.59 -0.03 4.23
C ALA A 167 19.86 -0.82 4.62
N PRO A 168 21.04 -0.18 4.85
CA PRO A 168 22.24 -0.91 5.26
C PRO A 168 22.11 -1.66 6.59
N GLN A 169 21.25 -1.18 7.50
CA GLN A 169 21.00 -1.86 8.78
C GLN A 169 20.19 -3.17 8.62
N LEU A 170 19.61 -3.39 7.44
CA LEU A 170 18.77 -4.53 7.10
C LEU A 170 19.42 -5.44 6.05
N PHE A 171 20.70 -5.21 5.73
CA PHE A 171 21.48 -6.09 4.87
C PHE A 171 21.80 -7.41 5.57
N MET A 172 22.13 -8.42 4.76
CA MET A 172 22.23 -9.79 5.24
C MET A 172 23.30 -9.97 6.34
N ASP A 173 24.38 -9.22 6.29
CA ASP A 173 25.43 -9.19 7.33
C ASP A 173 24.87 -8.75 8.70
N LYS A 174 24.03 -7.71 8.71
CA LYS A 174 23.37 -7.22 9.93
C LYS A 174 22.24 -8.13 10.40
N VAL A 175 21.47 -8.70 9.46
CA VAL A 175 20.42 -9.68 9.77
C VAL A 175 21.01 -10.92 10.44
N LYS A 176 22.17 -11.41 9.98
CA LYS A 176 22.88 -12.54 10.60
C LYS A 176 23.27 -12.29 12.06
N GLY A 177 23.61 -11.05 12.42
CA GLY A 177 23.90 -10.68 13.81
C GLY A 177 22.69 -10.78 14.75
N ASN A 178 21.46 -10.85 14.22
CA ASN A 178 20.22 -10.88 14.98
C ASN A 178 19.53 -12.26 14.98
N LEU A 179 20.17 -13.31 14.46
CA LEU A 179 19.57 -14.65 14.36
C LEU A 179 19.15 -15.20 15.72
N ASN A 180 19.97 -14.98 16.76
CA ASN A 180 19.67 -15.45 18.11
C ASN A 180 18.33 -14.90 18.63
N ILE A 181 18.03 -13.62 18.35
CA ILE A 181 16.76 -12.98 18.72
C ILE A 181 15.60 -13.71 18.03
N MET A 182 15.74 -14.02 16.74
CA MET A 182 14.69 -14.72 15.96
C MET A 182 14.47 -16.14 16.47
N VAL A 183 15.55 -16.88 16.73
CA VAL A 183 15.50 -18.24 17.26
C VAL A 183 14.83 -18.24 18.63
N GLU A 184 15.28 -17.40 19.56
CA GLU A 184 14.70 -17.28 20.90
C GLU A 184 13.20 -16.93 20.84
N SER A 185 12.83 -15.93 20.03
CA SER A 185 11.44 -15.54 19.85
C SER A 185 10.58 -16.65 19.23
N ALA A 186 11.12 -17.42 18.30
CA ALA A 186 10.40 -18.52 17.66
C ALA A 186 10.25 -19.73 18.60
N SER A 187 11.29 -20.06 19.36
CA SER A 187 11.24 -21.07 20.42
C SER A 187 10.20 -20.71 21.48
N ASN A 188 10.15 -19.46 21.94
CA ASN A 188 9.14 -19.02 22.91
C ASN A 188 7.71 -19.15 22.36
N LEU A 189 7.49 -18.83 21.08
CA LEU A 189 6.19 -19.05 20.43
C LEU A 189 5.84 -20.53 20.39
N VAL A 190 6.76 -21.40 19.97
CA VAL A 190 6.53 -22.84 19.89
C VAL A 190 6.29 -23.45 21.28
N SER A 191 7.04 -23.05 22.30
CA SER A 191 6.80 -23.46 23.69
C SER A 191 5.41 -23.06 24.17
N SER A 192 4.90 -21.90 23.75
CA SER A 192 3.53 -21.49 24.09
C SER A 192 2.48 -22.39 23.44
N TRP A 193 2.72 -22.89 22.23
CA TRP A 193 1.83 -23.85 21.56
C TRP A 193 1.90 -25.23 22.22
N LEU A 194 3.11 -25.70 22.56
CA LEU A 194 3.30 -26.96 23.28
C LEU A 194 2.57 -26.95 24.62
N GLY A 195 2.69 -25.88 25.41
CA GLY A 195 1.96 -25.74 26.67
C GLY A 195 0.44 -25.82 26.49
N LEU A 196 -0.12 -25.22 25.43
CA LEU A 196 -1.56 -25.33 25.12
C LEU A 196 -1.98 -26.75 24.72
N ILE A 197 -1.11 -27.48 24.03
CA ILE A 197 -1.35 -28.88 23.63
C ILE A 197 -1.32 -29.79 24.87
N GLU A 198 -0.36 -29.57 25.78
CA GLU A 198 -0.22 -30.32 27.04
C GLU A 198 -1.37 -30.07 28.02
N LEU A 199 -1.87 -28.82 28.08
CA LEU A 199 -3.07 -28.47 28.85
C LEU A 199 -4.35 -29.12 28.28
N GLY A 200 -4.35 -29.44 27.00
CA GLY A 200 -5.44 -30.12 26.31
C GLY A 200 -5.31 -31.65 26.30
N SER A 201 -6.14 -32.31 25.49
CA SER A 201 -6.10 -33.76 25.29
C SER A 201 -5.07 -34.18 24.24
N GLY A 202 -3.87 -33.59 24.25
CA GLY A 202 -2.79 -33.88 23.29
C GLY A 202 -2.96 -33.28 21.89
N SER A 203 -3.99 -32.45 21.68
CA SER A 203 -4.21 -31.69 20.44
C SER A 203 -4.91 -30.37 20.76
N ALA A 204 -4.58 -29.31 20.03
CA ALA A 204 -5.17 -27.98 20.17
C ALA A 204 -5.42 -27.34 18.80
N ASP A 205 -6.60 -26.73 18.62
CA ASP A 205 -6.89 -25.87 17.48
C ASP A 205 -6.42 -24.43 17.78
N ILE A 206 -5.45 -23.95 17.01
CA ILE A 206 -4.75 -22.69 17.27
C ILE A 206 -4.90 -21.74 16.09
N ARG A 207 -5.45 -20.55 16.34
CA ARG A 207 -5.45 -19.46 15.35
C ARG A 207 -4.06 -18.81 15.26
N VAL A 208 -3.31 -19.15 14.22
CA VAL A 208 -1.90 -18.76 14.08
C VAL A 208 -1.65 -17.27 13.79
N ASP A 209 -2.62 -16.54 13.23
CA ASP A 209 -2.43 -15.15 12.77
C ASP A 209 -1.92 -14.23 13.88
N ASP A 210 -2.48 -14.36 15.08
CA ASP A 210 -2.15 -13.50 16.21
C ASP A 210 -0.77 -13.84 16.80
N TYR A 211 -0.40 -15.12 16.79
CA TYR A 211 0.90 -15.62 17.23
C TYR A 211 2.01 -15.18 16.27
N ILE A 212 1.84 -15.38 14.97
CA ILE A 212 2.82 -14.95 13.96
C ILE A 212 3.01 -13.44 14.04
N ARG A 213 1.92 -12.69 14.14
CA ARG A 213 1.95 -11.23 14.29
C ARG A 213 2.67 -10.79 15.58
N SER A 214 2.44 -11.47 16.69
CA SER A 214 3.12 -11.21 17.97
C SER A 214 4.62 -11.54 17.90
N PHE A 215 4.96 -12.66 17.27
CA PHE A 215 6.34 -13.07 17.03
C PHE A 215 7.11 -12.03 16.21
N THR A 216 6.58 -11.61 15.06
CA THR A 216 7.23 -10.59 14.23
C THR A 216 7.31 -9.24 14.93
N SER A 217 6.28 -8.85 15.68
CA SER A 217 6.31 -7.64 16.50
C SER A 217 7.44 -7.70 17.54
N THR A 218 7.61 -8.85 18.19
CA THR A 218 8.67 -9.07 19.19
C THR A 218 10.06 -9.05 18.56
N VAL A 219 10.26 -9.74 17.43
CA VAL A 219 11.54 -9.78 16.71
C VAL A 219 11.97 -8.38 16.28
N ILE A 220 11.07 -7.63 15.63
CA ILE A 220 11.36 -6.26 15.19
C ILE A 220 11.61 -5.34 16.41
N SER A 221 10.84 -5.49 17.48
CA SER A 221 11.02 -4.70 18.70
C SER A 221 12.38 -4.93 19.34
N LYS A 222 12.79 -6.19 19.52
CA LYS A 222 14.09 -6.57 20.07
C LYS A 222 15.24 -6.09 19.17
N MET A 223 15.09 -6.24 17.86
CA MET A 223 16.10 -5.80 16.89
C MET A 223 16.27 -4.27 16.86
N MET A 224 15.18 -3.50 16.90
CA MET A 224 15.21 -2.04 16.74
C MET A 224 15.45 -1.30 18.06
N PHE A 225 14.96 -1.82 19.18
CA PHE A 225 14.96 -1.12 20.47
C PHE A 225 15.78 -1.82 21.55
N GLY A 226 16.34 -3.00 21.28
CA GLY A 226 17.23 -3.72 22.19
C GLY A 226 16.60 -3.97 23.56
N SER A 227 17.25 -3.47 24.61
CA SER A 227 16.80 -3.60 26.00
C SER A 227 15.46 -2.89 26.30
N HIS A 228 15.04 -1.94 25.46
CA HIS A 228 13.80 -1.18 25.63
C HIS A 228 12.64 -1.73 24.77
N HIS A 229 12.74 -2.97 24.30
CA HIS A 229 11.76 -3.58 23.39
C HIS A 229 10.35 -3.73 23.98
N SER A 230 10.19 -3.85 25.30
CA SER A 230 8.88 -3.98 25.96
C SER A 230 7.96 -2.80 25.62
N LYS A 231 8.49 -1.57 25.68
CA LYS A 231 7.77 -0.35 25.29
C LYS A 231 7.37 -0.35 23.82
N ALA A 232 8.19 -0.94 22.94
CA ALA A 232 7.89 -1.00 21.51
C ALA A 232 6.75 -2.00 21.21
N VAL A 233 6.74 -3.16 21.89
CA VAL A 233 5.66 -4.16 21.75
C VAL A 233 4.30 -3.55 22.13
N GLU A 234 4.24 -2.69 23.15
CA GLU A 234 3.02 -1.97 23.55
C GLU A 234 2.52 -0.94 22.53
N LEU A 235 3.39 -0.44 21.65
CA LEU A 235 3.04 0.56 20.63
C LEU A 235 2.34 -0.05 19.40
N PHE A 236 2.68 -1.28 19.02
CA PHE A 236 2.14 -1.89 17.80
C PHE A 236 0.60 -1.99 17.77
N PRO A 237 -0.09 -2.38 18.86
CA PRO A 237 -1.55 -2.36 18.90
C PRO A 237 -2.13 -0.96 18.70
N LYS A 238 -1.52 0.07 19.32
CA LYS A 238 -1.95 1.47 19.20
C LYS A 238 -1.79 1.97 17.76
N CYS A 239 -0.65 1.71 17.14
CA CYS A 239 -0.42 2.03 15.73
C CYS A 239 -1.43 1.32 14.82
N ARG A 240 -1.81 0.07 15.14
CA ARG A 240 -2.83 -0.65 14.36
C ARG A 240 -4.21 -0.05 14.49
N ALA A 241 -4.64 0.27 15.70
CA ALA A 241 -5.92 0.94 15.93
C ALA A 241 -5.99 2.21 15.07
N LEU A 242 -4.94 3.03 15.12
CA LEU A 242 -4.87 4.22 14.28
C LEU A 242 -4.85 3.93 12.78
N MET A 243 -4.12 2.91 12.31
CA MET A 243 -4.15 2.51 10.90
C MET A 243 -5.55 2.07 10.46
N LYS A 244 -6.29 1.39 11.33
CA LYS A 244 -7.67 0.95 11.05
C LYS A 244 -8.61 2.16 10.94
N ASP A 245 -8.45 3.14 11.83
CA ASP A 245 -9.23 4.38 11.82
C ASP A 245 -8.94 5.20 10.55
N LEU A 246 -7.66 5.33 10.16
CA LEU A 246 -7.25 6.01 8.92
C LEU A 246 -7.77 5.33 7.65
N GLN A 247 -8.03 4.02 7.69
CA GLN A 247 -8.57 3.24 6.57
C GLN A 247 -10.09 3.33 6.43
N THR A 248 -10.80 3.91 7.39
CA THR A 248 -12.24 4.15 7.23
C THR A 248 -12.48 5.11 6.05
N PRO A 249 -13.33 4.73 5.08
CA PRO A 249 -13.53 5.52 3.88
C PRO A 249 -14.44 6.69 4.21
N THR A 250 -13.86 7.82 4.60
CA THR A 250 -14.64 9.04 4.69
C THR A 250 -14.93 9.56 3.29
N ILE A 251 -16.22 9.75 2.99
CA ILE A 251 -16.75 10.23 1.69
C ILE A 251 -16.12 11.57 1.27
N LEU A 252 -15.54 12.30 2.21
CA LEU A 252 -15.01 13.66 2.04
C LEU A 252 -13.55 13.75 1.61
N LYS A 253 -12.80 12.63 1.52
CA LYS A 253 -11.35 12.62 1.18
C LYS A 253 -11.01 13.15 -0.23
N GLY A 254 -12.00 13.44 -1.08
CA GLY A 254 -11.81 13.98 -2.43
C GLY A 254 -12.31 15.41 -2.66
N ILE A 255 -12.97 16.04 -1.67
CA ILE A 255 -13.55 17.38 -1.82
C ILE A 255 -12.58 18.41 -1.23
N PRO A 256 -12.10 19.41 -2.01
CA PRO A 256 -11.32 20.52 -1.46
C PRO A 256 -12.06 21.16 -0.28
N PHE A 257 -11.34 21.59 0.75
CA PHE A 257 -11.85 22.23 1.99
C PHE A 257 -12.36 21.29 3.10
N PHE A 258 -13.00 20.16 2.79
CA PHE A 258 -13.52 19.26 3.83
C PHE A 258 -12.47 18.36 4.50
N SER A 259 -11.29 18.20 3.87
CA SER A 259 -10.14 17.55 4.51
C SER A 259 -9.65 18.26 5.79
N CYS A 260 -10.12 19.49 6.06
CA CYS A 260 -9.76 20.29 7.23
C CYS A 260 -10.83 20.25 8.35
N MET A 261 -12.04 19.75 8.08
CA MET A 261 -13.16 19.79 9.06
C MET A 261 -13.21 18.58 10.00
N GLU A 262 -12.65 17.44 9.61
CA GLU A 262 -12.71 16.20 10.41
C GLU A 262 -11.65 16.11 11.52
N ASP A 263 -10.78 17.11 11.64
CA ASP A 263 -9.79 17.24 12.72
C ASP A 263 -10.40 17.64 14.09
N SER A 264 -11.73 17.67 14.21
CA SER A 264 -12.44 18.16 15.41
C SER A 264 -12.91 17.09 16.40
N ASN A 265 -12.71 15.79 16.13
CA ASN A 265 -12.99 14.76 17.12
C ASN A 265 -11.82 14.60 18.10
N HIS A 266 -12.01 15.16 19.29
CA HIS A 266 -11.14 15.16 20.46
C HIS A 266 -10.45 13.80 20.71
N GLY A 267 -9.13 13.78 20.50
CA GLY A 267 -8.25 12.65 20.85
C GLY A 267 -6.91 12.62 20.13
N PHE A 268 -6.76 13.35 19.01
CA PHE A 268 -5.58 13.21 18.14
C PHE A 268 -4.49 14.28 18.35
N LEU A 269 -4.80 15.42 18.98
CA LEU A 269 -3.85 16.52 19.19
C LEU A 269 -2.76 16.22 20.24
N THR A 270 -3.00 15.27 21.15
CA THR A 270 -2.06 14.95 22.24
C THR A 270 -0.91 14.03 21.82
N SER A 271 -0.96 13.40 20.64
CA SER A 271 0.11 12.51 20.15
C SER A 271 1.04 13.17 19.13
N ARG A 272 0.66 14.35 18.62
CA ARG A 272 1.43 15.10 17.60
C ARG A 272 2.68 15.77 18.18
N SER A 273 2.69 16.10 19.47
CA SER A 273 3.77 16.84 20.14
C SER A 273 4.94 15.98 20.64
N PHE A 274 4.84 14.64 20.61
CA PHE A 274 5.88 13.78 21.21
C PHE A 274 6.86 13.14 20.21
N ILE A 275 6.56 13.13 18.91
CA ILE A 275 7.35 12.36 17.92
C ILE A 275 8.00 13.23 16.84
N HIS A 276 7.74 14.54 16.80
CA HIS A 276 8.15 15.40 15.68
C HIS A 276 9.33 16.36 15.94
N SER A 277 10.04 16.27 17.07
CA SER A 277 11.05 17.28 17.46
C SER A 277 12.50 16.99 17.07
N ARG A 278 12.79 16.04 16.17
CA ARG A 278 14.17 15.85 15.70
C ARG A 278 14.27 15.56 14.19
N PHE A 279 14.92 16.50 13.50
CA PHE A 279 15.49 16.48 12.15
C PHE A 279 14.52 16.66 10.96
N ILE A 280 14.76 17.73 10.19
CA ILE A 280 15.25 17.68 8.80
C ILE A 280 15.46 19.11 8.32
N ASP A 281 16.60 19.38 7.69
CA ASP A 281 16.74 20.47 6.75
C ASP A 281 17.73 20.10 5.63
N VAL A 282 17.47 20.68 4.45
CA VAL A 282 18.34 20.87 3.26
C VAL A 282 18.27 19.86 2.08
N ALA A 283 18.04 20.52 0.93
CA ALA A 283 18.48 20.28 -0.46
C ALA A 283 17.60 19.48 -1.43
N GLU A 284 16.99 20.30 -2.30
CA GLU A 284 16.54 20.03 -3.66
C GLU A 284 17.73 19.86 -4.63
N ASP A 285 17.47 19.12 -5.71
CA ASP A 285 17.58 19.54 -7.12
C ASP A 285 18.18 18.43 -8.03
N GLY A 286 17.69 18.34 -9.26
CA GLY A 286 18.35 17.56 -10.33
C GLY A 286 17.49 16.62 -11.19
N ASP A 287 17.26 17.10 -12.42
CA ASP A 287 16.45 16.64 -13.55
C ASP A 287 16.94 15.36 -14.31
N SER A 288 16.05 14.78 -15.14
CA SER A 288 16.29 14.37 -16.56
C SER A 288 15.89 12.95 -17.03
N LYS A 289 14.90 12.96 -17.95
CA LYS A 289 14.77 12.29 -19.28
C LYS A 289 14.22 10.85 -19.47
N ARG A 290 13.09 10.86 -20.22
CA ARG A 290 12.56 9.91 -21.24
C ARG A 290 12.50 8.42 -20.90
N ALA A 291 11.58 8.10 -19.99
CA ALA A 291 10.77 6.87 -20.03
C ALA A 291 9.41 7.20 -20.66
N MET A 292 8.51 6.21 -20.82
CA MET A 292 7.09 6.50 -21.06
C MET A 292 6.65 7.63 -20.12
N ALA A 293 6.28 8.78 -20.70
CA ALA A 293 6.00 9.99 -19.94
C ALA A 293 4.63 9.82 -19.27
N LEU A 294 4.59 9.03 -18.20
CA LEU A 294 3.50 9.06 -17.25
C LEU A 294 3.48 10.49 -16.71
N PRO A 295 2.36 11.21 -16.86
CA PRO A 295 2.23 12.49 -16.18
C PRO A 295 2.47 12.25 -14.68
N ILE A 296 3.13 13.20 -14.02
CA ILE A 296 3.61 13.12 -12.62
C ILE A 296 2.49 12.68 -11.64
N SER A 297 1.24 12.89 -12.02
CA SER A 297 0.02 12.54 -11.27
C SER A 297 -0.58 11.16 -11.59
N CYS A 298 0.04 10.35 -12.45
CA CYS A 298 -0.49 9.03 -12.82
C CYS A 298 0.11 7.91 -11.97
N ILE A 299 -0.76 7.25 -11.20
CA ILE A 299 -0.35 6.19 -10.25
C ILE A 299 -0.39 4.83 -10.94
N TYR A 300 0.74 4.13 -10.97
CA TYR A 300 0.79 2.77 -11.46
C TYR A 300 0.32 1.76 -10.40
N VAL A 301 -0.63 0.90 -10.78
CA VAL A 301 -1.15 -0.20 -9.97
C VAL A 301 -0.85 -1.53 -10.64
N ASN A 302 -0.16 -2.41 -9.91
CA ASN A 302 -0.05 -3.81 -10.26
C ASN A 302 -0.73 -4.65 -9.17
N ILE A 303 -1.89 -5.21 -9.49
CA ILE A 303 -2.56 -6.14 -8.60
C ILE A 303 -2.75 -7.44 -9.35
N GLY A 304 -2.20 -8.52 -8.79
CA GLY A 304 -2.47 -9.88 -9.25
C GLY A 304 -1.51 -10.44 -10.30
N LEU A 305 -0.36 -9.79 -10.60
CA LEU A 305 0.64 -10.35 -11.53
C LEU A 305 1.02 -11.79 -11.17
N GLU A 306 1.11 -12.06 -9.88
CA GLU A 306 1.47 -13.34 -9.27
C GLU A 306 0.40 -14.43 -9.37
N ARG A 307 -0.80 -14.08 -9.88
CA ARG A 307 -1.95 -14.99 -9.97
C ARG A 307 -2.50 -15.14 -11.40
N TYR A 308 -1.86 -14.53 -12.40
CA TYR A 308 -2.30 -14.67 -13.80
C TYR A 308 -1.92 -16.05 -14.37
N PRO A 309 -2.89 -16.83 -14.87
CA PRO A 309 -2.62 -18.15 -15.46
C PRO A 309 -1.66 -18.09 -16.67
N GLU A 310 -1.65 -16.99 -17.41
CA GLU A 310 -0.73 -16.79 -18.52
C GLU A 310 0.74 -16.81 -18.07
N LEU A 311 1.02 -16.23 -16.91
CA LEU A 311 2.37 -16.11 -16.33
C LEU A 311 2.74 -17.30 -15.43
N TRP A 312 1.76 -17.88 -14.74
CA TRP A 312 1.96 -18.86 -13.66
C TRP A 312 1.35 -20.25 -13.97
N GLY A 313 0.77 -20.45 -15.15
CA GLY A 313 0.14 -21.71 -15.57
C GLY A 313 -1.29 -21.90 -15.05
N PHE A 314 -1.95 -22.99 -15.45
CA PHE A 314 -3.37 -23.26 -15.15
C PHE A 314 -3.66 -23.34 -13.64
N ASN A 315 -2.68 -23.72 -12.83
CA ASN A 315 -2.78 -23.83 -11.38
C ASN A 315 -2.36 -22.54 -10.64
N ALA A 316 -2.25 -21.38 -11.32
CA ALA A 316 -1.82 -20.10 -10.73
C ALA A 316 -2.62 -19.68 -9.48
N LYS A 317 -3.88 -20.10 -9.39
CA LYS A 317 -4.78 -19.79 -8.27
C LYS A 317 -4.70 -20.79 -7.11
N LYS A 318 -3.99 -21.91 -7.29
CA LYS A 318 -3.83 -22.96 -6.29
C LYS A 318 -2.52 -22.78 -5.54
N PHE A 319 -2.54 -22.99 -4.23
CA PHE A 319 -1.33 -23.13 -3.45
C PHE A 319 -0.59 -24.40 -3.90
N ASN A 320 0.62 -24.23 -4.42
CA ASN A 320 1.45 -25.32 -4.94
C ASN A 320 2.93 -25.03 -4.60
N PRO A 321 3.46 -25.59 -3.50
CA PRO A 321 4.87 -25.44 -3.11
C PRO A 321 5.85 -25.95 -4.18
N GLU A 322 5.53 -27.07 -4.82
CA GLU A 322 6.37 -27.72 -5.86
C GLU A 322 6.63 -26.83 -7.07
N ARG A 323 5.84 -25.77 -7.24
CA ARG A 323 6.09 -24.74 -8.25
C ARG A 323 7.51 -24.17 -8.17
N PHE A 324 8.07 -24.10 -6.97
CA PHE A 324 9.39 -23.54 -6.72
C PHE A 324 10.49 -24.60 -6.59
N ALA A 325 10.20 -25.88 -6.88
CA ALA A 325 11.16 -26.98 -6.77
C ALA A 325 12.42 -26.75 -7.63
N ASN A 326 12.25 -26.19 -8.82
CA ASN A 326 13.35 -25.81 -9.72
C ASN A 326 13.84 -24.36 -9.51
N GLY A 327 13.64 -23.81 -8.31
CA GLY A 327 13.98 -22.44 -7.96
C GLY A 327 12.98 -21.39 -8.44
N ILE A 328 13.18 -20.13 -8.00
CA ILE A 328 12.27 -19.01 -8.28
C ILE A 328 12.14 -18.73 -9.78
N SER A 329 13.23 -18.81 -10.54
CA SER A 329 13.22 -18.57 -11.99
C SER A 329 12.44 -19.63 -12.78
N GLY A 330 12.32 -20.84 -12.24
CA GLY A 330 11.54 -21.93 -12.85
C GLY A 330 10.04 -21.86 -12.54
N ALA A 331 9.63 -20.99 -11.61
CA ALA A 331 8.25 -20.94 -11.12
C ALA A 331 7.27 -20.19 -12.05
N TYR A 332 7.79 -19.37 -12.98
CA TYR A 332 7.02 -18.48 -13.84
C TYR A 332 7.56 -18.45 -15.26
N LYS A 333 6.75 -17.95 -16.22
CA LYS A 333 7.16 -17.80 -17.63
C LYS A 333 7.95 -16.51 -17.91
N SER A 334 7.82 -15.48 -17.07
CA SER A 334 8.48 -14.18 -17.25
C SER A 334 9.21 -13.74 -15.99
N PRO A 335 10.51 -13.36 -16.05
CA PRO A 335 11.33 -12.94 -14.91
C PRO A 335 10.74 -11.87 -13.99
N ASN A 336 9.81 -11.05 -14.50
CA ASN A 336 9.22 -9.95 -13.74
C ASN A 336 7.79 -10.27 -13.28
N ALA A 337 7.40 -11.56 -13.25
CA ALA A 337 6.09 -11.97 -12.77
C ALA A 337 6.03 -12.14 -11.24
N TYR A 338 7.17 -12.34 -10.59
CA TYR A 338 7.30 -12.51 -9.13
C TYR A 338 7.96 -11.29 -8.49
N ILE A 339 7.17 -10.51 -7.77
CA ILE A 339 7.57 -9.21 -7.19
C ILE A 339 7.01 -9.06 -5.76
N PRO A 340 7.19 -10.04 -4.85
CA PRO A 340 6.61 -9.96 -3.51
C PRO A 340 7.24 -8.85 -2.66
N PHE A 341 8.47 -8.46 -2.99
CA PHE A 341 9.23 -7.43 -2.29
C PHE A 341 9.54 -6.21 -3.17
N GLY A 342 8.92 -6.04 -4.33
CA GLY A 342 9.34 -4.98 -5.27
C GLY A 342 10.58 -5.36 -6.08
N VAL A 343 11.06 -4.44 -6.91
CA VAL A 343 12.20 -4.65 -7.83
C VAL A 343 13.28 -3.58 -7.61
N ARG A 344 14.55 -3.99 -7.60
CA ARG A 344 15.76 -3.14 -7.54
C ARG A 344 15.68 -1.97 -6.55
N THR A 345 15.64 -0.73 -7.05
CA THR A 345 15.73 0.49 -6.24
C THR A 345 14.53 0.66 -5.31
N ARG A 346 13.41 -0.01 -5.63
CA ARG A 346 12.16 -0.01 -4.84
C ARG A 346 11.91 -1.33 -4.13
N MET A 347 12.89 -2.23 -4.12
CA MET A 347 12.81 -3.47 -3.35
C MET A 347 12.62 -3.16 -1.85
N CYS A 348 11.92 -4.02 -1.11
CA CYS A 348 11.76 -3.87 0.32
C CYS A 348 13.14 -4.00 0.99
N PRO A 349 13.59 -2.99 1.75
CA PRO A 349 14.88 -3.09 2.44
C PRO A 349 14.90 -4.23 3.46
N SER A 350 13.73 -4.58 4.01
CA SER A 350 13.57 -5.65 5.01
C SER A 350 13.34 -7.05 4.41
N GLN A 351 13.55 -7.27 3.10
CA GLN A 351 13.31 -8.57 2.48
C GLN A 351 14.12 -9.70 3.14
N ASN A 352 15.42 -9.48 3.37
CA ASN A 352 16.29 -10.50 3.96
C ASN A 352 15.86 -10.85 5.38
N LEU A 353 15.49 -9.84 6.17
CA LEU A 353 14.95 -10.02 7.51
C LEU A 353 13.68 -10.88 7.47
N ALA A 354 12.69 -10.48 6.67
CA ALA A 354 11.40 -11.17 6.58
C ALA A 354 11.53 -12.64 6.16
N ILE A 355 12.37 -12.92 5.15
CA ILE A 355 12.60 -14.31 4.68
C ILE A 355 13.34 -15.12 5.75
N THR A 356 14.34 -14.54 6.41
CA THR A 356 15.15 -15.23 7.42
C THR A 356 14.31 -15.57 8.65
N GLU A 357 13.56 -14.60 9.16
CA GLU A 357 12.66 -14.76 10.29
C GLU A 357 11.63 -15.86 10.04
N MET A 358 10.99 -15.85 8.86
CA MET A 358 10.01 -16.86 8.46
C MET A 358 10.64 -18.26 8.36
N LYS A 359 11.84 -18.38 7.76
CA LYS A 359 12.55 -19.66 7.67
C LYS A 359 12.88 -20.24 9.04
N ILE A 360 13.34 -19.41 9.98
CA ILE A 360 13.65 -19.85 11.35
C ILE A 360 12.40 -20.35 12.05
N LEU A 361 11.30 -19.59 11.98
CA LEU A 361 10.04 -19.98 12.58
C LEU A 361 9.56 -21.34 12.04
N PHE A 362 9.54 -21.51 10.71
CA PHE A 362 9.14 -22.78 10.10
C PHE A 362 10.07 -23.94 10.47
N ALA A 363 11.38 -23.73 10.51
CA ALA A 363 12.32 -24.77 10.90
C ALA A 363 12.06 -25.27 12.34
N ILE A 364 11.78 -24.35 13.26
CA ILE A 364 11.51 -24.69 14.67
C ILE A 364 10.13 -25.35 14.83
N ILE A 365 9.11 -24.89 14.09
CA ILE A 365 7.78 -25.55 14.09
C ILE A 365 7.91 -27.01 13.60
N LEU A 366 8.64 -27.21 12.49
CA LEU A 366 8.83 -28.54 11.90
C LEU A 366 9.66 -29.46 12.80
N SER A 367 10.67 -28.94 13.52
CA SER A 367 11.49 -29.75 14.42
C SER A 367 10.71 -30.29 15.63
N HIS A 368 9.56 -29.70 15.96
CA HIS A 368 8.70 -30.12 17.07
C HIS A 368 7.48 -30.93 16.60
N SER A 369 7.38 -31.26 15.30
CA SER A 369 6.28 -32.05 14.74
C SER A 369 4.88 -31.52 15.09
N LEU A 370 4.74 -30.20 15.26
CA LEU A 370 3.48 -29.56 15.73
C LEU A 370 2.37 -29.56 14.67
N ILE A 371 2.73 -29.76 13.41
CA ILE A 371 1.79 -29.80 12.31
C ILE A 371 1.66 -31.26 11.89
N PRO A 372 0.46 -31.86 11.96
CA PRO A 372 0.24 -33.16 11.34
C PRO A 372 0.48 -33.00 9.84
N LEU A 373 1.55 -33.61 9.33
CA LEU A 373 1.79 -33.63 7.89
C LEU A 373 0.66 -34.44 7.24
N PRO A 374 0.09 -33.98 6.11
CA PRO A 374 -0.98 -34.72 5.41
C PRO A 374 -0.51 -36.04 4.78
N PHE A 375 0.65 -36.56 5.17
CA PHE A 375 1.26 -37.79 4.70
C PHE A 375 1.86 -38.54 5.90
N SER A 376 0.99 -39.11 6.74
CA SER A 376 1.34 -40.19 7.67
C SER A 376 0.18 -41.16 7.75
#